data_AF-A0A3D5AHT0-F1
#
_entry.id   AF-A0A3D5AHT0-F1
#
_cell.length_a   1.000
_cell.length_b   1.000
_cell.length_c   1.000
_cell.angle_alpha   90.00
_cell.angle_beta   90.00
_cell.angle_gamma   90.00
#
_symmetry.space_group_name_H-M   'P 1'
#
loop_
_entity.id
_entity.type
_entity.pdbx_description
1 polymer ?
#
loop_
_entity_poly.entity_id
_entity_poly.type
_entity_poly.pdbx_seq_one_letter_code
_entity_poly.pdbx_strand_id
1 'polypeptide(L)'
;MDIVTGATATRRAAVHLLTYTELPDRPGFAELVEIMDLEWDHGDIVRMGQVSDWAALLDFAATAGLSDSEQRMIALAVSLASGQPVDLAANIAVSGPAHARRVIEAIAIATGYSDMYAVTEKPDEKPVRRAHA
;
A
#
# COMPACT_ATOMS: atom_id res chain seq x y z
N MET A 1 -11.24 -10.40 -9.22
CA MET A 1 -10.76 -11.21 -8.09
C MET A 1 -9.81 -12.21 -8.69
N ASP A 2 -8.60 -12.29 -8.16
CA ASP A 2 -7.65 -13.33 -8.54
C ASP A 2 -8.22 -14.68 -8.08
N ILE A 3 -8.33 -15.63 -9.01
CA ILE A 3 -9.01 -16.92 -8.77
C ILE A 3 -8.11 -17.86 -7.97
N VAL A 4 -6.79 -17.67 -8.06
CA VAL A 4 -5.78 -18.51 -7.39
C VAL A 4 -5.58 -18.04 -5.95
N THR A 5 -5.48 -16.73 -5.74
CA THR A 5 -5.20 -16.15 -4.42
C THR A 5 -6.45 -15.66 -3.68
N GLY A 6 -7.60 -15.58 -4.35
CA GLY A 6 -8.79 -14.91 -3.83
C GLY A 6 -8.63 -13.40 -3.62
N ALA A 7 -7.48 -12.82 -3.99
CA ALA A 7 -7.19 -11.41 -3.73
C ALA A 7 -8.01 -10.50 -4.65
N THR A 8 -8.64 -9.49 -4.06
CA THR A 8 -9.26 -8.41 -4.81
C THR A 8 -8.21 -7.39 -5.21
N ALA A 9 -8.50 -6.58 -6.25
CA ALA A 9 -7.65 -5.46 -6.63
C ALA A 9 -7.41 -4.51 -5.44
N THR A 10 -8.42 -4.31 -4.60
CA THR A 10 -8.33 -3.48 -3.39
C THR A 10 -7.45 -4.09 -2.31
N ARG A 11 -7.45 -5.42 -2.11
CA ARG A 11 -6.50 -6.10 -1.21
C ARG A 11 -5.06 -6.02 -1.73
N ARG A 12 -4.84 -6.15 -3.04
CA ARG A 12 -3.51 -5.94 -3.64
C ARG A 12 -3.02 -4.51 -3.41
N ALA A 13 -3.89 -3.52 -3.59
CA ALA A 13 -3.58 -2.13 -3.29
C ALA A 13 -3.26 -1.90 -1.81
N ALA A 14 -3.99 -2.55 -0.90
CA ALA A 14 -3.71 -2.49 0.54
C ALA A 14 -2.32 -3.05 0.88
N VAL A 15 -1.95 -4.22 0.32
CA VAL A 15 -0.62 -4.81 0.50
C VAL A 15 0.47 -3.91 -0.11
N HIS A 16 0.20 -3.26 -1.26
CA HIS A 16 1.11 -2.26 -1.84
C HIS A 16 1.38 -1.12 -0.87
N LEU A 17 0.36 -0.57 -0.20
CA LEU A 17 0.58 0.44 0.82
C LEU A 17 1.34 -0.11 2.03
N LEU A 18 0.93 -1.28 2.54
CA LEU A 18 1.50 -1.89 3.74
C LEU A 18 3.01 -2.13 3.62
N THR A 19 3.45 -2.64 2.47
CA THR A 19 4.86 -2.95 2.16
C THR A 19 5.75 -1.72 1.99
N TYR A 20 5.18 -0.51 2.02
CA TYR A 20 5.93 0.74 2.03
C TYR A 20 6.15 1.31 3.44
N THR A 21 5.61 0.65 4.46
CA THR A 21 5.78 1.00 5.87
C THR A 21 6.74 0.04 6.55
N GLU A 22 7.23 0.41 7.72
CA GLU A 22 8.04 -0.48 8.57
C GLU A 22 7.19 -1.52 9.32
N LEU A 23 5.85 -1.48 9.23
CA LEU A 23 4.98 -2.40 9.96
C LEU A 23 5.32 -3.88 9.76
N PRO A 24 5.62 -4.37 8.53
CA PRO A 24 5.95 -5.77 8.31
C PRO A 24 7.20 -6.26 9.06
N ASP A 25 8.12 -5.34 9.38
CA ASP A 25 9.36 -5.64 10.09
C ASP A 25 9.21 -5.55 11.62
N ARG A 26 8.03 -5.13 12.12
CA ARG A 26 7.79 -5.00 13.55
C ARG A 26 7.59 -6.36 14.21
N PRO A 27 8.19 -6.61 15.39
CA PRO A 27 7.95 -7.82 16.16
C PRO A 27 6.45 -8.03 16.41
N GLY A 28 5.95 -9.24 16.18
CA GLY A 28 4.53 -9.57 16.31
C GLY A 28 3.72 -9.44 15.02
N PHE A 29 4.22 -8.78 13.98
CA PHE A 29 3.48 -8.66 12.71
C PHE A 29 3.17 -10.03 12.08
N ALA A 30 4.08 -11.00 12.20
CA ALA A 30 3.89 -12.34 11.66
C ALA A 30 2.66 -13.07 12.24
N GLU A 31 2.19 -12.69 13.43
CA GLU A 31 0.99 -13.28 14.06
C GLU A 31 -0.31 -12.81 13.36
N LEU A 32 -0.24 -11.74 12.57
CA LEU A 32 -1.35 -11.17 11.80
C LEU A 32 -1.40 -11.70 10.36
N VAL A 33 -0.43 -12.52 9.97
CA VAL A 33 -0.25 -13.03 8.62
C VAL A 33 -0.48 -14.53 8.60
N GLU A 34 -1.51 -14.93 7.87
CA GLU A 34 -1.71 -16.33 7.52
C GLU A 34 -0.76 -16.71 6.38
N ILE A 35 0.00 -17.79 6.58
CA ILE A 35 0.89 -18.33 5.55
C ILE A 35 0.16 -19.45 4.82
N MET A 36 0.04 -19.31 3.50
CA MET A 36 -0.56 -20.31 2.62
C MET A 36 0.44 -20.74 1.54
N ASP A 37 0.41 -22.02 1.24
CA ASP A 37 1.17 -22.61 0.13
C ASP A 37 0.23 -22.69 -1.07
N LEU A 38 0.60 -22.00 -2.15
CA LEU A 38 -0.18 -21.92 -3.39
C LEU A 38 0.55 -22.65 -4.49
N GLU A 39 -0.18 -23.48 -5.24
CA GLU A 39 0.34 -24.07 -6.47
C GLU A 39 0.40 -22.96 -7.53
N TRP A 40 1.62 -22.70 -7.99
CA TRP A 40 1.97 -21.78 -9.06
C TRP A 40 2.52 -22.60 -10.24
N ASP A 41 2.49 -21.98 -11.42
CA ASP A 41 2.86 -22.53 -12.73
C ASP A 41 3.72 -23.82 -12.72
N HIS A 42 3.26 -24.85 -13.43
CA HIS A 42 3.90 -26.17 -13.55
C HIS A 42 4.10 -26.96 -12.23
N GLY A 43 3.30 -26.67 -11.21
CA GLY A 43 3.26 -27.45 -9.96
C GLY A 43 4.26 -26.99 -8.90
N ASP A 44 4.89 -25.84 -9.12
CA ASP A 44 5.74 -25.20 -8.12
C ASP A 44 4.87 -24.67 -6.96
N ILE A 45 5.37 -24.78 -5.72
CA ILE A 45 4.67 -24.24 -4.55
C ILE A 45 5.28 -22.88 -4.19
N VAL A 46 4.45 -21.83 -4.25
CA VAL A 46 4.79 -20.49 -3.78
C VAL A 46 4.15 -20.27 -2.42
N ARG A 47 4.99 -19.89 -1.45
CA ARG A 47 4.53 -19.50 -0.12
C ARG A 47 4.12 -18.04 -0.11
N MET A 48 2.87 -17.79 0.25
CA MET A 48 2.26 -16.46 0.31
C MET A 48 1.84 -16.13 1.73
N GLY A 49 2.09 -14.89 2.16
CA GLY A 49 1.50 -14.33 3.38
C GLY A 49 0.26 -13.50 3.06
N GLN A 50 -0.81 -13.71 3.82
CA GLN A 50 -2.05 -12.95 3.71
C GLN A 50 -2.48 -12.39 5.07
N VAL A 51 -2.80 -11.09 5.10
CA VAL A 51 -3.48 -10.50 6.27
C VAL A 51 -4.96 -10.88 6.21
N SER A 52 -5.41 -11.63 7.22
CA SER A 52 -6.80 -12.10 7.35
C SER A 52 -7.64 -11.16 8.24
N ASP A 53 -7.06 -10.62 9.32
CA ASP A 53 -7.71 -9.68 10.22
C ASP A 53 -7.12 -8.26 10.09
N TRP A 54 -7.77 -7.44 9.27
CA TRP A 54 -7.37 -6.06 9.03
C TRP A 54 -7.70 -5.11 10.18
N ALA A 55 -8.63 -5.48 11.07
CA ALA A 55 -8.93 -4.69 12.26
C ALA A 55 -7.81 -4.87 13.30
N ALA A 56 -7.41 -6.12 13.55
CA ALA A 56 -6.27 -6.43 14.42
C ALA A 56 -4.97 -5.78 13.93
N LEU A 57 -4.78 -5.68 12.60
CA LEU A 57 -3.63 -4.97 12.01
C LEU A 57 -3.63 -3.48 12.36
N LEU A 58 -4.80 -2.83 12.35
CA LEU A 58 -4.93 -1.42 12.69
C LEU A 58 -4.58 -1.18 14.17
N ASP A 59 -5.08 -2.04 15.06
CA ASP A 59 -4.79 -1.96 16.50
C ASP A 59 -3.31 -2.21 16.80
N PHE A 60 -2.70 -3.19 16.10
CA PHE A 60 -1.27 -3.44 16.19
C PHE A 60 -0.46 -2.22 15.74
N ALA A 61 -0.79 -1.62 14.59
CA ALA A 61 -0.11 -0.44 14.08
C ALA A 61 -0.15 0.76 15.04
N ALA A 62 -1.26 0.94 15.77
CA ALA A 62 -1.40 2.01 16.75
C ALA A 62 -0.43 1.90 17.94
N THR A 63 0.08 0.69 18.22
CA THR A 63 1.01 0.43 19.33
C THR A 63 2.45 0.14 18.86
N ALA A 64 2.66 -0.01 17.55
CA ALA A 64 3.93 -0.46 16.96
C ALA A 64 5.04 0.61 16.93
N GLY A 65 4.77 1.85 17.40
CA GLY A 65 5.76 2.93 17.42
C GLY A 65 6.15 3.43 16.02
N LEU A 66 5.16 3.55 15.14
CA LEU A 66 5.30 4.04 13.77
C LEU A 66 5.10 5.55 13.68
N SER A 67 5.64 6.16 12.62
CA SER A 67 5.41 7.58 12.34
C SER A 67 3.94 7.85 11.97
N ASP A 68 3.48 9.08 12.20
CA ASP A 68 2.11 9.51 11.82
C ASP A 68 1.81 9.25 10.34
N SER A 69 2.80 9.40 9.45
CA SER A 69 2.63 9.15 8.03
C SER A 69 2.44 7.68 7.69
N GLU A 70 3.15 6.79 8.37
CA GLU A 70 2.94 5.34 8.22
C GLU A 70 1.59 4.93 8.78
N GLN A 71 1.19 5.47 9.93
CA GLN A 71 -0.13 5.20 10.52
C GLN A 71 -1.26 5.59 9.56
N ARG A 72 -1.16 6.76 8.91
CA ARG A 72 -2.13 7.17 7.87
C ARG A 72 -2.13 6.26 6.65
N MET A 73 -0.95 5.82 6.22
CA MET A 73 -0.83 4.89 5.10
C MET A 73 -1.44 3.52 5.43
N ILE A 74 -1.26 3.04 6.66
CA ILE A 74 -1.86 1.81 7.17
C ILE A 74 -3.38 1.95 7.28
N ALA A 75 -3.89 3.09 7.78
CA ALA A 75 -5.32 3.35 7.82
C ALA A 75 -5.95 3.31 6.42
N LEU A 76 -5.26 3.87 5.41
CA LEU A 76 -5.68 3.78 4.02
C LEU A 76 -5.62 2.34 3.48
N ALA A 77 -4.59 1.57 3.83
CA ALA A 77 -4.48 0.15 3.46
C ALA A 77 -5.65 -0.67 4.03
N VAL A 78 -5.95 -0.49 5.32
CA VAL A 78 -7.08 -1.14 6.00
C VAL A 78 -8.41 -0.73 5.36
N SER A 79 -8.59 0.54 5.02
CA SER A 79 -9.77 1.04 4.30
C SER A 79 -9.96 0.32 2.96
N LEU A 80 -8.91 0.19 2.16
CA LEU A 80 -8.94 -0.50 0.86
C LEU A 80 -9.25 -1.99 1.02
N ALA A 81 -8.67 -2.66 2.01
CA ALA A 81 -8.86 -4.10 2.21
C ALA A 81 -10.23 -4.47 2.79
N SER A 82 -10.75 -3.65 3.72
CA SER A 82 -11.99 -3.91 4.47
C SER A 82 -13.23 -3.22 3.90
N GLY A 83 -13.05 -2.22 3.05
CA GLY A 83 -14.13 -1.34 2.57
C GLY A 83 -14.62 -0.32 3.60
N GLN A 84 -14.00 -0.25 4.78
CA GLN A 84 -14.35 0.76 5.77
C GLN A 84 -13.94 2.15 5.28
N PRO A 85 -14.80 3.17 5.40
CA PRO A 85 -14.49 4.51 4.94
C PRO A 85 -13.39 5.15 5.80
N VAL A 86 -12.54 5.95 5.18
CA VAL A 86 -11.52 6.77 5.84
C VAL A 86 -11.63 8.22 5.36
N ASP A 87 -11.27 9.18 6.22
CA ASP A 87 -11.10 10.56 5.78
C ASP A 87 -9.86 10.66 4.87
N LEU A 88 -10.10 10.70 3.56
CA LEU A 88 -9.07 10.80 2.54
C LEU A 88 -8.26 12.10 2.67
N ALA A 89 -8.87 13.22 3.06
CA ALA A 89 -8.13 14.48 3.19
C ALA A 89 -7.10 14.40 4.33
N ALA A 90 -7.48 13.76 5.44
CA ALA A 90 -6.59 13.55 6.57
C ALA A 90 -5.50 12.50 6.30
N ASN A 91 -5.77 11.51 5.45
CA ASN A 91 -4.88 10.35 5.26
C ASN A 91 -4.03 10.38 3.97
N ILE A 92 -4.38 11.23 2.99
CA ILE A 92 -3.57 11.48 1.79
C ILE A 92 -2.63 12.67 1.97
N ALA A 93 -2.64 13.36 3.11
CA ALA A 93 -1.64 14.37 3.44
C ALA A 93 -0.24 13.69 3.54
N VAL A 94 0.45 13.67 2.41
CA VAL A 94 1.64 12.84 2.14
C VAL A 94 2.92 13.56 2.55
N SER A 95 3.79 12.85 3.27
CA SER A 95 5.10 13.32 3.76
C SER A 95 6.16 13.51 2.67
N GLY A 96 5.76 13.71 1.42
CA GLY A 96 6.66 13.94 0.29
C GLY A 96 6.28 13.19 -0.99
N PRO A 97 7.04 13.39 -2.08
CA PRO A 97 6.74 12.85 -3.41
C PRO A 97 6.65 11.32 -3.45
N ALA A 98 7.52 10.61 -2.71
CA ALA A 98 7.53 9.15 -2.70
C ALA A 98 6.27 8.55 -2.03
N HIS A 99 5.79 9.18 -0.94
CA HIS A 99 4.52 8.80 -0.32
C HIS A 99 3.33 9.10 -1.24
N ALA A 100 3.35 10.26 -1.92
CA ALA A 100 2.33 10.64 -2.91
C ALA A 100 2.24 9.61 -4.04
N ARG A 101 3.39 9.24 -4.60
CA ARG A 101 3.51 8.22 -5.63
C ARG A 101 2.93 6.89 -5.16
N ARG A 102 3.27 6.45 -3.95
CA ARG A 102 2.79 5.17 -3.41
C ARG A 102 1.27 5.14 -3.29
N VAL A 103 0.66 6.23 -2.82
CA VAL A 103 -0.81 6.35 -2.72
C VAL A 103 -1.47 6.34 -4.10
N ILE A 104 -0.91 7.07 -5.07
CA ILE A 104 -1.42 7.10 -6.45
C ILE A 104 -1.37 5.70 -7.08
N GLU A 105 -0.25 4.99 -6.94
CA GLU A 105 -0.09 3.62 -7.43
C GLU A 105 -1.12 2.68 -6.78
N ALA A 106 -1.34 2.79 -5.47
CA ALA A 106 -2.34 1.99 -4.77
C ALA A 106 -3.76 2.25 -5.31
N ILE A 107 -4.12 3.51 -5.55
CA ILE A 107 -5.42 3.87 -6.14
C ILE A 107 -5.55 3.30 -7.56
N ALA A 108 -4.50 3.39 -8.38
CA ALA A 108 -4.48 2.79 -9.72
C ALA A 108 -4.66 1.27 -9.67
N ILE A 109 -3.99 0.58 -8.75
CA ILE A 109 -4.17 -0.86 -8.51
C ILE A 109 -5.62 -1.16 -8.10
N ALA A 110 -6.16 -0.43 -7.12
CA ALA A 110 -7.50 -0.65 -6.58
C ALA A 110 -8.61 -0.47 -7.65
N THR A 111 -8.38 0.44 -8.60
CA THR A 111 -9.30 0.75 -9.70
C THR A 111 -9.05 -0.06 -10.98
N GLY A 112 -8.04 -0.94 -10.99
CA GLY A 112 -7.71 -1.79 -12.14
C GLY A 112 -6.96 -1.08 -13.28
N TYR A 113 -6.38 0.09 -13.00
CA TYR A 113 -5.64 0.91 -13.96
C TYR A 113 -4.11 0.81 -13.80
N SER A 114 -3.60 -0.14 -13.02
CA SER A 114 -2.16 -0.30 -12.75
C SER A 114 -1.30 -0.40 -14.01
N ASP A 115 -1.83 -1.04 -15.06
CA ASP A 115 -1.08 -1.32 -16.28
C ASP A 115 -1.28 -0.23 -17.35
N MET A 116 -2.09 0.78 -17.05
CA MET A 116 -2.49 1.84 -17.99
C MET A 116 -1.74 3.16 -17.79
N TYR A 117 -1.05 3.34 -16.66
CA TYR A 117 -0.40 4.59 -16.32
C TYR A 117 1.00 4.38 -15.76
N ALA A 118 1.93 5.25 -16.17
CA ALA A 118 3.25 5.37 -15.56
C ALA A 118 3.29 6.65 -14.72
N VAL A 119 3.63 6.55 -13.43
CA VAL A 119 3.83 7.71 -12.56
C VAL A 119 5.27 8.22 -12.74
N THR A 120 5.40 9.40 -13.33
CA THR A 120 6.68 10.10 -13.48
C THR A 120 6.75 11.27 -12.51
N GLU A 121 7.85 11.35 -11.74
CA GLU A 121 8.16 12.56 -11.01
C GLU A 121 8.46 13.68 -12.01
N LYS A 122 7.95 14.89 -11.74
CA LYS A 122 8.28 16.04 -12.56
C LYS A 122 9.81 16.26 -12.46
N PRO A 123 10.54 16.38 -13.58
CA PRO A 123 11.96 16.72 -13.53
C PRO A 123 12.14 18.04 -12.78
N ASP A 124 13.21 18.15 -11.98
CA ASP A 124 13.61 19.43 -11.38
C ASP A 124 13.68 20.50 -12.48
N GLU A 125 12.77 21.47 -12.43
CA GLU A 125 12.84 22.65 -13.28
C GLU A 125 14.12 23.39 -12.91
N LYS A 126 15.17 23.24 -13.70
CA LYS A 126 16.29 24.18 -13.66
C LYS A 126 15.70 25.58 -13.81
N PRO A 127 16.01 26.54 -12.91
CA PRO A 127 15.43 27.86 -12.98
C PRO A 127 15.75 28.47 -14.35
N VAL A 128 14.71 28.73 -15.14
CA VAL A 128 14.81 29.42 -16.41
C VAL A 128 15.30 30.83 -16.09
N ARG A 129 16.60 31.07 -16.30
CA ARG A 129 17.15 32.43 -16.26
C ARG A 129 16.41 33.22 -17.33
N ARG A 130 15.43 34.03 -16.92
CA ARG A 130 14.83 35.02 -17.81
C ARG A 130 15.93 35.98 -18.21
N ALA A 131 16.37 35.90 -19.47
CA ALA A 131 17.21 36.92 -20.06
C ALA A 131 16.36 38.20 -20.14
N HIS A 132 16.69 39.18 -19.30
CA HIS A 132 16.25 40.55 -19.50
C HIS A 132 17.05 41.11 -20.68
N ALA A 133 16.35 41.42 -21.76
CA ALA A 133 16.80 42.32 -22.82
C ALA A 133 16.04 43.65 -22.66
#